data_AF-A0A448I5I8-F1
#
_entry.id   AF-A0A448I5I8-F1
#
_cell.length_a   1.000
_cell.length_b   1.000
_cell.length_c   1.000
_cell.angle_alpha   90.00
_cell.angle_beta   90.00
_cell.angle_gamma   90.00
#
_symmetry.space_group_name_H-M   'P 1'
#
loop_
_entity.id
_entity.type
_entity.pdbx_description
1 polymer ?
#
loop_
_entity_poly.entity_id
_entity_poly.type
_entity_poly.pdbx_seq_one_letter_code
_entity_poly.pdbx_strand_id
1 'polypeptide(L)'
;MSEQQIGYIARLGAAMAASNYPVTMVRQMIERASAVYGLKTDFIALPNHVQVVDSAAESGSVVKAAHIGGDLRFDQTFPLAGLVSDTLHGRIDPVAGETRLDRVEELPQPYPSWVTVLGYGVWSAGLALVLEPTVLNVLAAAVLGMMVGLFWVAGQRIPGLGHLVPVFSAFAVTAICILGARHLELDHVGLRALIPPLAMFLPGAAITLAVIELTSRDVISGSSRLIAGFVQIVQLAFGIIIAAQLLGLDESQLSPEAVNKIGPWAPWLGVVVYAVGVMLFMAPPRSFLPWLVAISGIAYAAQFVGDLVLGSYASGFCGGLALSVAALLMSRLRGSPPAITMILPGFWLLVPGSMGLIGVTEVFGADGDAALPATLISMISVAFGLQAGLVLWRAFRRQPAR
;
A
#
# COMPACT_ATOMS: atom_id res chain seq x y z
N MET A 1 6.00 -37.34 6.46
CA MET A 1 6.08 -36.42 5.30
C MET A 1 4.96 -35.40 5.31
N SER A 2 3.70 -35.79 5.58
CA SER A 2 2.56 -34.84 5.65
C SER A 2 2.78 -33.69 6.63
N GLU A 3 3.32 -33.95 7.82
CA GLU A 3 3.48 -32.92 8.85
C GLU A 3 4.46 -31.79 8.45
N GLN A 4 5.54 -32.12 7.74
CA GLN A 4 6.50 -31.15 7.20
C GLN A 4 5.92 -30.37 6.02
N GLN A 5 5.16 -31.05 5.14
CA GLN A 5 4.44 -30.40 4.04
C GLN A 5 3.41 -29.39 4.57
N ILE A 6 2.64 -29.77 5.58
CA ILE A 6 1.64 -28.91 6.23
C ILE A 6 2.33 -27.73 6.92
N GLY A 7 3.46 -27.97 7.61
CA GLY A 7 4.25 -26.91 8.23
C GLY A 7 4.75 -25.87 7.21
N TYR A 8 5.31 -26.33 6.10
CA TYR A 8 5.76 -25.46 5.01
C TYR A 8 4.63 -24.63 4.42
N ILE A 9 3.49 -25.26 4.11
CA ILE A 9 2.32 -24.56 3.55
C ILE A 9 1.77 -23.51 4.54
N ALA A 10 1.72 -23.83 5.83
CA ALA A 10 1.29 -22.89 6.86
C ALA A 10 2.23 -21.67 6.92
N ARG A 11 3.55 -21.88 6.95
CA ARG A 11 4.54 -20.80 6.94
C ARG A 11 4.51 -19.98 5.65
N LEU A 12 4.37 -20.63 4.50
CA LEU A 12 4.20 -19.94 3.22
C LEU A 12 2.95 -19.04 3.24
N GLY A 13 1.85 -19.54 3.81
CA GLY A 13 0.63 -18.78 4.07
C GLY A 13 0.86 -17.55 4.94
N ALA A 14 1.53 -17.74 6.08
CA ALA A 14 1.88 -16.66 7.01
C ALA A 14 2.80 -15.62 6.36
N ALA A 15 3.75 -16.04 5.51
CA ALA A 15 4.62 -15.16 4.74
C ALA A 15 3.86 -14.31 3.71
N MET A 16 2.90 -14.91 3.01
CA MET A 16 2.03 -14.15 2.10
C MET A 16 1.19 -13.13 2.89
N ALA A 17 0.64 -13.52 4.04
CA ALA A 17 -0.14 -12.63 4.90
C ALA A 17 0.72 -11.44 5.42
N ALA A 18 1.93 -11.72 5.92
CA ALA A 18 2.91 -10.72 6.36
C ALA A 18 3.41 -9.80 5.22
N SER A 19 3.24 -10.23 3.95
CA SER A 19 3.52 -9.42 2.77
C SER A 19 2.29 -8.64 2.27
N ASN A 20 1.25 -8.50 3.11
CA ASN A 20 -0.01 -7.83 2.79
C ASN A 20 -0.78 -8.45 1.59
N TYR A 21 -0.73 -9.78 1.44
CA TYR A 21 -1.63 -10.44 0.49
C TYR A 21 -3.07 -10.40 1.00
N PRO A 22 -4.08 -10.25 0.13
CA PRO A 22 -5.47 -10.47 0.50
C PRO A 22 -5.67 -11.91 1.02
N VAL A 23 -6.38 -12.07 2.12
CA VAL A 23 -6.67 -13.38 2.75
C VAL A 23 -7.35 -14.32 1.76
N THR A 24 -8.24 -13.80 0.92
CA THR A 24 -8.86 -14.55 -0.18
C THR A 24 -7.83 -15.17 -1.13
N MET A 25 -6.75 -14.45 -1.43
CA MET A 25 -5.67 -14.89 -2.31
C MET A 25 -4.75 -15.87 -1.60
N VAL A 26 -4.42 -15.62 -0.33
CA VAL A 26 -3.66 -16.54 0.54
C VAL A 26 -4.37 -17.90 0.58
N ARG A 27 -5.68 -17.92 0.85
CA ARG A 27 -6.54 -19.10 0.83
C ARG A 27 -6.44 -19.87 -0.49
N GLN A 28 -6.68 -19.19 -1.62
CA GLN A 28 -6.63 -19.82 -2.94
C GLN A 28 -5.24 -20.37 -3.29
N MET A 29 -4.17 -19.71 -2.86
CA MET A 29 -2.80 -20.18 -3.09
C MET A 29 -2.44 -21.37 -2.22
N ILE A 30 -2.86 -21.37 -0.96
CA ILE A 30 -2.69 -22.51 -0.04
C ILE A 30 -3.47 -23.73 -0.55
N GLU A 31 -4.74 -23.58 -0.93
CA GLU A 31 -5.56 -24.67 -1.50
C GLU A 31 -4.87 -25.33 -2.69
N ARG A 32 -4.35 -24.50 -3.62
CA ARG A 32 -3.64 -25.00 -4.81
C ARG A 32 -2.31 -25.65 -4.46
N ALA A 33 -1.55 -25.09 -3.53
CA ALA A 33 -0.29 -25.67 -3.06
C ALA A 33 -0.54 -27.03 -2.37
N SER A 34 -1.55 -27.12 -1.50
CA SER A 34 -1.97 -28.38 -0.88
C SER A 34 -2.34 -29.43 -1.92
N ALA A 35 -3.08 -29.05 -2.97
CA ALA A 35 -3.44 -29.96 -4.06
C ALA A 35 -2.22 -30.48 -4.84
N VAL A 36 -1.20 -29.64 -5.08
CA VAL A 36 0.06 -30.06 -5.72
C VAL A 36 0.80 -31.12 -4.90
N TYR A 37 0.77 -30.99 -3.57
CA TYR A 37 1.38 -31.96 -2.66
C TYR A 37 0.47 -33.13 -2.27
N GLY A 38 -0.74 -33.23 -2.85
CA GLY A 38 -1.69 -34.30 -2.56
C GLY A 38 -2.32 -34.24 -1.16
N LEU A 39 -2.32 -33.07 -0.52
CA LEU A 39 -2.87 -32.86 0.81
C LEU A 39 -4.34 -32.42 0.76
N LYS A 40 -5.16 -32.96 1.66
CA LYS A 40 -6.51 -32.45 1.97
C LYS A 40 -6.43 -31.68 3.29
N THR A 41 -6.42 -30.36 3.18
CA THR A 41 -6.26 -29.47 4.34
C THR A 41 -7.40 -28.46 4.39
N ASP A 42 -7.99 -28.30 5.56
CA ASP A 42 -8.76 -27.11 5.90
C ASP A 42 -7.81 -26.05 6.44
N PHE A 43 -8.16 -24.78 6.31
CA PHE A 43 -7.31 -23.72 6.83
C PHE A 43 -8.15 -22.52 7.28
N ILE A 44 -7.61 -21.83 8.28
CA ILE A 44 -8.11 -20.56 8.78
C ILE A 44 -7.02 -19.54 8.47
N ALA A 45 -7.36 -18.54 7.66
CA ALA A 45 -6.46 -17.44 7.33
C ALA A 45 -7.05 -16.13 7.87
N LEU A 46 -6.26 -15.45 8.68
CA LEU A 46 -6.49 -14.13 9.27
C LEU A 46 -5.33 -13.22 8.81
N PRO A 47 -5.46 -11.88 8.86
CA PRO A 47 -4.42 -10.96 8.42
C PRO A 47 -3.03 -11.24 8.99
N ASN A 48 -2.96 -11.67 10.26
CA ASN A 48 -1.69 -11.90 10.97
C ASN A 48 -1.49 -13.37 11.37
N HIS A 49 -2.37 -14.28 10.95
CA HIS A 49 -2.34 -15.65 11.42
C HIS A 49 -2.86 -16.62 10.37
N VAL A 50 -2.09 -17.66 10.08
CA VAL A 50 -2.54 -18.75 9.21
C VAL A 50 -2.42 -20.06 9.95
N GLN A 51 -3.53 -20.78 10.01
CA GLN A 51 -3.63 -22.10 10.62
C GLN A 51 -4.04 -23.09 9.53
N VAL A 52 -3.26 -24.15 9.36
CA VAL A 52 -3.55 -25.26 8.45
C VAL A 52 -3.88 -26.49 9.28
N VAL A 53 -5.02 -27.09 8.99
CA VAL A 53 -5.58 -28.25 9.67
C VAL A 53 -5.63 -29.40 8.67
N ASP A 54 -4.99 -30.52 8.99
CA ASP A 54 -5.16 -31.76 8.22
C ASP A 54 -6.57 -32.30 8.43
N SER A 55 -7.39 -32.28 7.37
CA SER A 55 -8.78 -32.78 7.42
C SER A 55 -8.87 -34.27 7.05
N ALA A 56 -7.76 -34.95 6.75
CA ALA A 56 -7.70 -36.37 6.40
C ALA A 56 -7.16 -37.30 7.51
N ALA A 57 -6.76 -36.76 8.67
CA ALA A 57 -6.20 -37.57 9.76
C ALA A 57 -7.29 -38.30 10.56
N GLU A 58 -7.40 -39.63 10.41
CA GLU A 58 -8.32 -40.50 11.18
C GLU A 58 -7.92 -40.65 12.68
N SER A 59 -6.77 -40.12 13.09
CA SER A 59 -6.32 -40.12 14.49
C SER A 59 -5.51 -38.86 14.79
N GLY A 60 -6.20 -37.82 15.27
CA GLY A 60 -5.62 -36.54 15.67
C GLY A 60 -5.36 -35.60 14.49
N SER A 61 -6.17 -34.54 14.36
CA SER A 61 -5.92 -33.49 13.37
C SER A 61 -4.61 -32.76 13.69
N VAL A 62 -3.64 -32.85 12.77
CA VAL A 62 -2.42 -32.04 12.87
C VAL A 62 -2.80 -30.60 12.55
N VAL A 63 -2.64 -29.73 13.55
CA VAL A 63 -2.83 -28.28 13.42
C VAL A 63 -1.47 -27.61 13.44
N LYS A 64 -1.06 -27.01 12.31
CA LYS A 64 0.11 -26.12 12.26
C LYS A 64 -0.37 -24.69 12.15
N ALA A 65 -0.11 -23.92 13.18
CA ALA A 65 -0.30 -22.47 13.18
C ALA A 65 1.06 -21.81 12.88
N ALA A 66 1.09 -20.94 11.89
CA ALA A 66 2.25 -20.13 11.58
C ALA A 66 1.92 -18.65 11.75
N HIS A 67 2.84 -17.94 12.41
CA HIS A 67 2.80 -16.50 12.60
C HIS A 67 4.20 -15.98 12.32
N ILE A 68 4.32 -14.98 11.45
CA ILE A 68 5.58 -14.24 11.28
C ILE A 68 5.52 -13.05 12.22
N GLY A 69 6.53 -12.89 13.07
CA GLY A 69 6.60 -11.90 14.16
C GLY A 69 6.48 -10.42 13.77
N GLY A 70 6.39 -10.11 12.47
CA GLY A 70 6.20 -8.77 11.91
C GLY A 70 5.97 -8.81 10.39
N ASP A 71 5.68 -7.65 9.81
CA ASP A 71 5.49 -7.50 8.37
C ASP A 71 6.80 -7.78 7.60
N LEU A 72 6.67 -8.46 6.45
CA LEU A 72 7.80 -8.64 5.54
C LEU A 72 8.10 -7.34 4.79
N ARG A 73 9.38 -7.06 4.58
CA ARG A 73 9.82 -5.90 3.83
C ARG A 73 9.46 -6.06 2.35
N PHE A 74 9.23 -4.94 1.68
CA PHE A 74 8.79 -4.96 0.27
C PHE A 74 9.77 -5.66 -0.67
N ASP A 75 11.08 -5.57 -0.45
CA ASP A 75 12.08 -6.30 -1.22
C ASP A 75 12.01 -7.83 -1.03
N GLN A 76 11.62 -8.29 0.17
CA GLN A 76 11.43 -9.72 0.47
C GLN A 76 10.21 -10.31 -0.26
N THR A 77 9.26 -9.48 -0.69
CA THR A 77 8.08 -9.94 -1.43
C THR A 77 8.42 -10.49 -2.81
N PHE A 78 9.51 -10.05 -3.44
CA PHE A 78 9.95 -10.53 -4.76
C PHE A 78 10.43 -12.00 -4.73
N PRO A 79 11.40 -12.39 -3.88
CA PRO A 79 11.81 -13.79 -3.78
C PRO A 79 10.71 -14.66 -3.17
N LEU A 80 9.88 -14.13 -2.25
CA LEU A 80 8.69 -14.84 -1.75
C LEU A 80 7.73 -15.20 -2.89
N ALA A 81 7.41 -14.24 -3.75
CA ALA A 81 6.48 -14.48 -4.83
C ALA A 81 7.06 -15.45 -5.91
N GLY A 82 8.39 -15.47 -6.07
CA GLY A 82 9.09 -16.53 -6.80
C GLY A 82 8.91 -17.92 -6.17
N LEU A 83 9.09 -18.01 -4.85
CA LEU A 83 8.88 -19.24 -4.08
C LEU A 83 7.43 -19.74 -4.18
N VAL A 84 6.44 -18.85 -4.02
CA VAL A 84 5.02 -19.17 -4.20
C VAL A 84 4.77 -19.73 -5.60
N SER A 85 5.34 -19.11 -6.65
CA SER A 85 5.19 -19.60 -8.01
C SER A 85 5.81 -20.99 -8.20
N ASP A 86 7.02 -21.23 -7.69
CA ASP A 86 7.68 -22.53 -7.79
C ASP A 86 6.88 -23.63 -7.08
N THR A 87 6.31 -23.32 -5.91
CA THR A 87 5.43 -24.22 -5.15
C THR A 87 4.14 -24.54 -5.90
N LEU A 88 3.47 -23.54 -6.47
CA LEU A 88 2.24 -23.75 -7.23
C LEU A 88 2.43 -24.55 -8.53
N HIS A 89 3.66 -24.63 -9.05
CA HIS A 89 4.00 -25.44 -10.23
C HIS A 89 4.65 -26.78 -9.85
N GLY A 90 4.76 -27.12 -8.56
CA GLY A 90 5.41 -28.36 -8.12
C GLY A 90 6.90 -28.43 -8.46
N ARG A 91 7.57 -27.28 -8.60
CA ARG A 91 9.00 -27.20 -8.96
C ARG A 91 9.94 -27.26 -7.75
N ILE A 92 9.42 -27.26 -6.53
CA ILE A 92 10.20 -27.26 -5.30
C ILE A 92 9.65 -28.30 -4.33
N ASP A 93 10.55 -28.98 -3.64
CA ASP A 93 10.21 -29.89 -2.54
C ASP A 93 9.95 -29.09 -1.25
N PRO A 94 9.02 -29.50 -0.36
CA PRO A 94 8.71 -28.79 0.88
C PRO A 94 9.92 -28.48 1.76
N VAL A 95 10.90 -29.38 1.87
CA VAL A 95 12.10 -29.15 2.69
C VAL A 95 12.97 -28.05 2.08
N ALA A 96 13.16 -28.09 0.76
CA ALA A 96 13.86 -27.03 0.04
C ALA A 96 13.08 -25.70 0.06
N GLY A 97 11.75 -25.78 0.07
CA GLY A 97 10.85 -24.64 0.21
C GLY A 97 11.00 -23.94 1.56
N GLU A 98 11.08 -24.71 2.64
CA GLU A 98 11.32 -24.22 4.00
C GLU A 98 12.66 -23.49 4.09
N THR A 99 13.75 -24.12 3.62
CA THR A 99 15.08 -23.49 3.60
C THR A 99 15.10 -22.21 2.75
N ARG A 100 14.34 -22.18 1.65
CA ARG A 100 14.23 -20.98 0.82
C ARG A 100 13.40 -19.89 1.49
N LEU A 101 12.40 -20.25 2.28
CA LEU A 101 11.61 -19.31 3.06
C LEU A 101 12.44 -18.69 4.19
N ASP A 102 13.25 -19.48 4.89
CA ASP A 102 14.19 -18.97 5.91
C ASP A 102 15.14 -17.92 5.31
N ARG A 103 15.67 -18.19 4.11
CA ARG A 103 16.50 -17.21 3.39
C ARG A 103 15.76 -15.93 3.00
N VAL A 104 14.45 -16.01 2.74
CA VAL A 104 13.63 -14.83 2.45
C VAL A 104 13.43 -14.00 3.72
N GLU A 105 13.18 -14.64 4.86
CA GLU A 105 13.01 -13.97 6.14
C GLU A 105 14.32 -13.32 6.64
N GLU A 106 15.46 -13.98 6.42
CA GLU A 106 16.79 -13.52 6.83
C GLU A 106 17.48 -12.57 5.82
N LEU A 107 16.76 -12.14 4.77
CA LEU A 107 17.34 -11.36 3.69
C LEU A 107 17.87 -10.00 4.22
N PRO A 108 19.17 -9.68 4.03
CA PRO A 108 19.75 -8.45 4.57
C PRO A 108 19.13 -7.20 3.93
N GLN A 109 19.18 -6.06 4.63
CA GLN A 109 18.77 -4.78 4.06
C GLN A 109 19.70 -4.39 2.89
N PRO A 110 19.18 -4.21 1.65
CA PRO A 110 20.02 -3.88 0.50
C PRO A 110 20.69 -2.52 0.60
N TYR A 111 20.07 -1.57 1.31
CA TYR A 111 20.55 -0.22 1.46
C TYR A 111 20.71 0.20 2.92
N PRO A 112 21.72 1.03 3.23
CA PRO A 112 21.85 1.63 4.55
C PRO A 112 20.72 2.66 4.79
N SER A 113 20.41 2.91 6.05
CA SER A 113 19.24 3.72 6.42
C SER A 113 19.23 5.15 5.85
N TRP A 114 20.39 5.75 5.59
CA TRP A 114 20.45 7.10 4.99
C TRP A 114 19.92 7.13 3.55
N VAL A 115 20.09 6.04 2.78
CA VAL A 115 19.51 5.92 1.43
C VAL A 115 18.00 5.80 1.52
N THR A 116 17.50 5.06 2.52
CA THR A 116 16.05 4.92 2.76
C THR A 116 15.42 6.27 3.10
N VAL A 117 16.09 7.07 3.95
CA VAL A 117 15.67 8.44 4.29
C VAL A 117 15.63 9.34 3.06
N LEU A 118 16.71 9.36 2.27
CA LEU A 118 16.76 10.11 1.02
C LEU A 118 15.68 9.66 0.04
N GLY A 119 15.49 8.34 -0.07
CA GLY A 119 14.48 7.72 -0.93
C GLY A 119 13.07 8.15 -0.58
N TYR A 120 12.75 8.25 0.72
CA TYR A 120 11.46 8.78 1.17
C TYR A 120 11.29 10.26 0.78
N GLY A 121 12.34 11.08 0.90
CA GLY A 121 12.31 12.46 0.41
C GLY A 121 12.02 12.57 -1.09
N VAL A 122 12.72 11.77 -1.91
CA VAL A 122 12.49 11.71 -3.36
C VAL A 122 11.07 11.22 -3.69
N TRP A 123 10.59 10.24 -2.93
CA TRP A 123 9.24 9.70 -3.05
C TRP A 123 8.17 10.76 -2.76
N SER A 124 8.30 11.50 -1.66
CA SER A 124 7.42 12.62 -1.31
C SER A 124 7.49 13.75 -2.34
N ALA A 125 8.67 14.07 -2.88
CA ALA A 125 8.80 15.06 -3.96
C ALA A 125 8.06 14.63 -5.24
N GLY A 126 8.15 13.34 -5.60
CA GLY A 126 7.40 12.77 -6.73
C GLY A 126 5.89 12.87 -6.55
N LEU A 127 5.40 12.57 -5.34
CA LEU A 127 3.98 12.74 -5.00
C LEU A 127 3.55 14.21 -5.02
N ALA A 128 4.39 15.14 -4.54
CA ALA A 128 4.11 16.57 -4.60
C ALA A 128 3.97 17.08 -6.05
N LEU A 129 4.83 16.60 -6.96
CA LEU A 129 4.72 16.90 -8.39
C LEU A 129 3.41 16.39 -9.02
N VAL A 130 2.86 15.28 -8.51
CA VAL A 130 1.60 14.70 -8.98
C VAL A 130 0.39 15.45 -8.42
N LEU A 131 0.42 15.81 -7.13
CA LEU A 131 -0.74 16.37 -6.43
C LEU A 131 -0.87 17.89 -6.55
N GLU A 132 0.24 18.62 -6.38
CA GLU A 132 0.25 20.08 -6.40
C GLU A 132 1.65 20.58 -6.82
N PRO A 133 1.93 20.60 -8.14
CA PRO A 133 3.24 20.92 -8.68
C PRO A 133 3.54 22.43 -8.56
N THR A 134 4.11 22.80 -7.42
CA THR A 134 4.78 24.09 -7.19
C THR A 134 6.19 23.86 -6.67
N VAL A 135 7.14 24.71 -7.06
CA VAL A 135 8.57 24.52 -6.68
C VAL A 135 8.73 24.47 -5.17
N LEU A 136 8.01 25.34 -4.46
CA LEU A 136 8.02 25.38 -3.00
C LEU A 136 7.45 24.09 -2.40
N ASN A 137 6.31 23.59 -2.88
CA ASN A 137 5.71 22.36 -2.36
C ASN A 137 6.60 21.14 -2.63
N VAL A 138 7.22 21.05 -3.81
CA VAL A 138 8.15 19.94 -4.13
C VAL A 138 9.37 19.96 -3.21
N LEU A 139 9.98 21.13 -2.98
CA LEU A 139 11.13 21.26 -2.09
C LEU A 139 10.75 20.98 -0.63
N ALA A 140 9.63 21.54 -0.16
CA ALA A 140 9.11 21.29 1.18
C ALA A 140 8.80 19.80 1.37
N ALA A 141 8.12 19.17 0.41
CA ALA A 141 7.81 17.75 0.45
C ALA A 141 9.06 16.86 0.45
N ALA A 142 10.11 17.25 -0.27
CA ALA A 142 11.38 16.53 -0.25
C ALA A 142 12.03 16.58 1.15
N VAL A 143 12.12 17.77 1.74
CA VAL A 143 12.75 17.98 3.06
C VAL A 143 11.94 17.34 4.18
N LEU A 144 10.62 17.57 4.20
CA LEU A 144 9.71 16.98 5.18
C LEU A 144 9.63 15.47 4.99
N GLY A 145 9.68 14.98 3.75
CA GLY A 145 9.80 13.56 3.45
C GLY A 145 11.07 12.95 4.04
N MET A 146 12.24 13.58 3.90
CA MET A 146 13.45 13.09 4.57
C MET A 146 13.31 13.07 6.10
N MET A 147 12.69 14.09 6.70
CA MET A 147 12.41 14.09 8.14
C MET A 147 11.50 12.92 8.54
N VAL A 148 10.42 12.68 7.80
CA VAL A 148 9.51 11.55 8.06
C VAL A 148 10.20 10.21 7.83
N GLY A 149 11.02 10.08 6.79
CA GLY A 149 11.85 8.90 6.56
C GLY A 149 12.78 8.61 7.73
N LEU A 150 13.32 9.65 8.37
CA LEU A 150 14.13 9.51 9.58
C LEU A 150 13.29 8.99 10.76
N PHE A 151 12.08 9.52 10.96
CA PHE A 151 11.15 9.01 11.99
C PHE A 151 10.76 7.55 11.74
N TRP A 152 10.55 7.17 10.49
CA TRP A 152 10.26 5.80 10.10
C TRP A 152 11.42 4.85 10.42
N VAL A 153 12.67 5.23 10.07
CA VAL A 153 13.87 4.44 10.41
C VAL A 153 14.04 4.34 11.93
N ALA A 154 13.84 5.44 12.67
CA ALA A 154 13.96 5.46 14.12
C ALA A 154 12.89 4.58 14.78
N GLY A 155 11.66 4.61 14.29
CA GLY A 155 10.53 3.79 14.76
C GLY A 155 10.75 2.30 14.59
N GLN A 156 11.53 1.87 13.59
CA GLN A 156 11.90 0.45 13.43
C GLN A 156 12.95 -0.02 14.41
N ARG A 157 13.79 0.88 14.93
CA ARG A 157 14.86 0.52 15.87
C ARG A 157 14.40 0.50 17.32
N ILE A 158 13.36 1.26 17.65
CA ILE A 158 12.89 1.45 19.02
C ILE A 158 11.54 0.74 19.19
N PRO A 159 11.49 -0.37 19.96
CA PRO A 159 10.24 -1.07 20.25
C PRO A 159 9.18 -0.13 20.84
N GLY A 160 7.95 -0.21 20.34
CA GLY A 160 6.82 0.61 20.78
C GLY A 160 6.74 2.01 20.16
N LEU A 161 7.86 2.61 19.73
CA LEU A 161 7.85 3.94 19.10
C LEU A 161 7.15 3.92 17.74
N GLY A 162 7.24 2.81 17.00
CA GLY A 162 6.62 2.64 15.68
C GLY A 162 5.11 2.97 15.65
N HIS A 163 4.38 2.70 16.73
CA HIS A 163 2.94 3.00 16.80
C HIS A 163 2.62 4.50 16.94
N LEU A 164 3.57 5.31 17.41
CA LEU A 164 3.41 6.75 17.59
C LEU A 164 4.01 7.56 16.45
N VAL A 165 4.85 6.95 15.61
CA VAL A 165 5.48 7.60 14.45
C VAL A 165 4.47 8.33 13.56
N PRO A 166 3.28 7.78 13.22
CA PRO A 166 2.29 8.51 12.42
C PRO A 166 1.86 9.84 13.05
N VAL A 167 1.55 9.82 14.36
CA VAL A 167 1.09 11.01 15.11
C VAL A 167 2.19 12.07 15.15
N PHE A 168 3.43 11.68 15.51
CA PHE A 168 4.56 12.60 15.58
C PHE A 168 4.94 13.16 14.22
N SER A 169 4.87 12.35 13.17
CA SER A 169 5.12 12.79 11.79
C SER A 169 4.08 13.82 11.37
N ALA A 170 2.80 13.53 11.59
CA ALA A 170 1.71 14.45 11.27
C ALA A 170 1.84 15.79 12.02
N PHE A 171 2.13 15.73 13.32
CA PHE A 171 2.38 16.93 14.12
C PHE A 171 3.56 17.75 13.59
N ALA A 172 4.72 17.11 13.38
CA ALA A 172 5.93 17.81 12.96
C ALA A 172 5.81 18.40 11.55
N VAL A 173 5.25 17.64 10.60
CA VAL A 173 5.02 18.10 9.22
C VAL A 173 4.08 19.31 9.23
N THR A 174 2.96 19.22 9.94
CA THR A 174 2.02 20.34 10.06
C THR A 174 2.67 21.55 10.73
N ALA A 175 3.33 21.37 11.89
CA ALA A 175 3.96 22.47 12.61
C ALA A 175 5.00 23.22 11.75
N ILE A 176 5.84 22.49 11.01
CA ILE A 176 6.85 23.09 10.14
C ILE A 176 6.20 23.81 8.96
N CYS A 177 5.16 23.23 8.35
CA CYS A 177 4.43 23.90 7.26
C CYS A 177 3.77 25.20 7.74
N ILE A 178 3.16 25.20 8.92
CA ILE A 178 2.55 26.40 9.53
C ILE A 178 3.61 27.48 9.77
N LEU A 179 4.71 27.11 10.41
CA LEU A 179 5.79 28.05 10.72
C LEU A 179 6.45 28.60 9.44
N GLY A 180 6.65 27.73 8.44
CA GLY A 180 7.20 28.09 7.14
C GLY A 180 6.28 29.04 6.36
N ALA A 181 4.97 28.79 6.37
CA ALA A 181 4.00 29.67 5.72
C ALA A 181 3.98 31.07 6.37
N ARG A 182 4.02 31.15 7.70
CA ARG A 182 4.15 32.43 8.40
C ARG A 182 5.44 33.17 8.06
N HIS A 183 6.57 32.45 7.98
CA HIS A 183 7.86 33.06 7.68
C HIS A 183 7.98 33.55 6.25
N LEU A 184 7.30 32.88 5.31
CA LEU A 184 7.29 33.23 3.89
C LEU A 184 6.11 34.14 3.49
N GLU A 185 5.34 34.63 4.47
CA GLU A 185 4.16 35.48 4.26
C GLU A 185 3.16 34.86 3.25
N LEU A 186 3.00 33.54 3.30
CA LEU A 186 2.04 32.84 2.45
C LEU A 186 0.65 32.94 3.07
N ASP A 187 -0.33 33.38 2.27
CA ASP A 187 -1.71 33.57 2.73
C ASP A 187 -2.38 32.26 3.19
N HIS A 188 -1.92 31.10 2.72
CA HIS A 188 -2.57 29.81 2.96
C HIS A 188 -1.57 28.65 3.09
N VAL A 189 -1.88 27.69 3.96
CA VAL A 189 -1.20 26.38 4.03
C VAL A 189 -2.08 25.38 3.28
N GLY A 190 -1.63 24.92 2.11
CA GLY A 190 -2.37 23.89 1.38
C GLY A 190 -2.35 22.56 2.13
N LEU A 191 -3.52 22.00 2.47
CA LEU A 191 -3.61 20.64 3.05
C LEU A 191 -2.97 19.58 2.14
N ARG A 192 -3.02 19.82 0.82
CA ARG A 192 -2.36 19.00 -0.21
C ARG A 192 -0.84 19.00 -0.11
N ALA A 193 -0.21 19.99 0.51
CA ALA A 193 1.22 20.03 0.77
C ALA A 193 1.66 19.09 1.92
N LEU A 194 0.75 18.79 2.85
CA LEU A 194 1.02 17.87 3.98
C LEU A 194 0.94 16.40 3.57
N ILE A 195 0.22 16.11 2.48
CA ILE A 195 -0.06 14.76 2.02
C ILE A 195 1.21 14.01 1.56
N PRO A 196 2.07 14.55 0.68
CA PRO A 196 3.24 13.82 0.18
C PRO A 196 4.21 13.34 1.27
N PRO A 197 4.56 14.14 2.31
CA PRO A 197 5.38 13.66 3.43
C PRO A 197 4.69 12.59 4.28
N LEU A 198 3.36 12.62 4.42
CA LEU A 198 2.61 11.70 5.27
C LEU A 198 2.06 10.48 4.52
N ALA A 199 2.27 10.39 3.21
CA ALA A 199 1.61 9.43 2.34
C ALA A 199 1.81 7.97 2.74
N MET A 200 2.95 7.61 3.33
CA MET A 200 3.23 6.22 3.74
C MET A 200 2.36 5.80 4.93
N PHE A 201 1.93 6.76 5.75
CA PHE A 201 1.02 6.49 6.86
C PHE A 201 -0.45 6.58 6.45
N LEU A 202 -0.76 6.89 5.19
CA LEU A 202 -2.13 6.87 4.73
C LEU A 202 -2.56 5.41 4.55
N PRO A 203 -3.60 4.95 5.26
CA PRO A 203 -4.00 3.53 5.28
C PRO A 203 -4.82 3.14 4.05
N GLY A 204 -4.55 3.76 2.89
CA GLY A 204 -5.29 3.47 1.67
C GLY A 204 -5.24 1.98 1.32
N ALA A 205 -4.07 1.35 1.47
CA ALA A 205 -3.89 -0.05 1.11
C ALA A 205 -4.69 -0.97 2.04
N ALA A 206 -4.66 -0.69 3.35
CA ALA A 206 -5.42 -1.43 4.36
C ALA A 206 -6.93 -1.31 4.13
N ILE A 207 -7.44 -0.10 3.87
CA ILE A 207 -8.87 0.14 3.60
C ILE A 207 -9.31 -0.53 2.29
N THR A 208 -8.48 -0.47 1.26
CA THR A 208 -8.76 -1.11 -0.03
C THR A 208 -8.81 -2.62 0.09
N LEU A 209 -7.82 -3.22 0.77
CA LEU A 209 -7.83 -4.65 1.09
C LEU A 209 -9.04 -5.03 1.95
N ALA A 210 -9.42 -4.17 2.92
CA ALA A 210 -10.59 -4.39 3.73
C ALA A 210 -11.86 -4.49 2.88
N VAL A 211 -12.07 -3.58 1.93
CA VAL A 211 -13.23 -3.62 1.03
C VAL A 211 -13.18 -4.86 0.13
N ILE A 212 -12.01 -5.23 -0.40
CA ILE A 212 -11.82 -6.46 -1.18
C ILE A 212 -12.20 -7.71 -0.38
N GLU A 213 -11.87 -7.75 0.90
CA GLU A 213 -12.18 -8.90 1.77
C GLU A 213 -13.64 -8.92 2.21
N LEU A 214 -14.20 -7.77 2.57
CA LEU A 214 -15.62 -7.62 2.93
C LEU A 214 -16.52 -8.07 1.78
N THR A 215 -16.25 -7.60 0.56
CA THR A 215 -16.98 -7.99 -0.65
C THR A 215 -16.81 -9.47 -1.01
N SER A 216 -15.67 -10.06 -0.63
CA SER A 216 -15.38 -11.49 -0.79
C SER A 216 -15.91 -12.36 0.37
N ARG A 217 -16.68 -11.78 1.29
CA ARG A 217 -17.26 -12.42 2.49
C ARG A 217 -16.25 -12.81 3.59
N ASP A 218 -15.02 -12.33 3.53
CA ASP A 218 -14.03 -12.48 4.61
C ASP A 218 -14.18 -11.33 5.62
N VAL A 219 -15.31 -11.31 6.33
CA VAL A 219 -15.74 -10.18 7.18
C VAL A 219 -14.77 -9.90 8.34
N ILE A 220 -14.23 -10.93 8.98
CA ILE A 220 -13.31 -10.77 10.12
C ILE A 220 -12.03 -10.04 9.68
N SER A 221 -11.42 -10.53 8.60
CA SER A 221 -10.20 -9.93 8.02
C SER A 221 -10.46 -8.51 7.56
N GLY A 222 -11.53 -8.32 6.77
CA GLY A 222 -11.87 -7.02 6.22
C GLY A 222 -12.15 -5.97 7.30
N SER A 223 -13.00 -6.29 8.28
CA SER A 223 -13.32 -5.38 9.39
C SER A 223 -12.08 -5.02 10.23
N SER A 224 -11.19 -5.98 10.49
CA SER A 224 -9.97 -5.72 11.27
C SER A 224 -9.01 -4.74 10.57
N ARG A 225 -8.80 -4.89 9.25
CA ARG A 225 -7.99 -3.95 8.44
C ARG A 225 -8.64 -2.58 8.31
N LEU A 226 -9.97 -2.53 8.22
CA LEU A 226 -10.72 -1.27 8.18
C LEU A 226 -10.55 -0.49 9.49
N ILE A 227 -10.70 -1.16 10.64
CA ILE A 227 -10.51 -0.54 11.96
C ILE A 227 -9.07 -0.08 12.14
N ALA A 228 -8.09 -0.90 11.75
CA ALA A 228 -6.68 -0.53 11.82
C ALA A 228 -6.38 0.74 10.98
N GLY A 229 -6.92 0.80 9.76
CA GLY A 229 -6.83 1.98 8.92
C GLY A 229 -7.52 3.20 9.53
N PHE A 230 -8.73 3.03 10.09
CA PHE A 230 -9.43 4.12 10.77
C PHE A 230 -8.62 4.70 11.94
N VAL A 231 -8.08 3.84 12.81
CA VAL A 231 -7.21 4.27 13.92
C VAL A 231 -6.01 5.07 13.41
N GLN A 232 -5.40 4.64 12.30
CA GLN A 232 -4.28 5.34 11.69
C GLN A 232 -4.67 6.72 11.13
N ILE A 233 -5.85 6.88 10.54
CA ILE A 233 -6.35 8.20 10.13
C ILE A 233 -6.57 9.10 11.35
N VAL A 234 -7.18 8.57 12.42
CA VAL A 234 -7.38 9.31 13.68
C VAL A 234 -6.06 9.77 14.28
N GLN A 235 -5.03 8.92 14.26
CA GLN A 235 -3.68 9.28 14.71
C GLN A 235 -3.09 10.45 13.90
N LEU A 236 -3.22 10.42 12.57
CA LEU A 236 -2.75 11.52 11.72
C LEU A 236 -3.54 12.80 11.99
N ALA A 237 -4.86 12.72 12.03
CA ALA A 237 -5.74 13.86 12.31
C ALA A 237 -5.43 14.50 13.67
N PHE A 238 -5.24 13.69 14.71
CA PHE A 238 -4.85 14.15 16.04
C PHE A 238 -3.54 14.95 16.02
N GLY A 239 -2.52 14.46 15.32
CA GLY A 239 -1.25 15.18 15.16
C GLY A 239 -1.40 16.53 14.44
N ILE A 240 -2.21 16.56 13.36
CA ILE A 240 -2.49 17.78 12.60
C ILE A 240 -3.23 18.81 13.46
N ILE A 241 -4.31 18.41 14.14
CA ILE A 241 -5.16 19.29 14.96
C ILE A 241 -4.35 19.90 16.11
N ILE A 242 -3.56 19.10 16.83
CA ILE A 242 -2.74 19.63 17.93
C ILE A 242 -1.72 20.65 17.42
N ALA A 243 -1.08 20.38 16.28
CA ALA A 243 -0.13 21.32 15.69
C ALA A 243 -0.82 22.65 15.32
N ALA A 244 -2.01 22.59 14.72
CA ALA A 244 -2.80 23.77 14.38
C ALA A 244 -3.21 24.59 15.62
N GLN A 245 -3.73 23.91 16.64
CA GLN A 245 -4.16 24.55 17.90
C GLN A 245 -2.99 25.21 18.65
N LEU A 246 -1.85 24.54 18.77
CA LEU A 246 -0.68 25.08 19.48
C LEU A 246 -0.05 26.28 18.77
N LEU A 247 -0.16 26.34 17.44
CA LEU A 247 0.42 27.43 16.65
C LEU A 247 -0.59 28.56 16.37
N GLY A 248 -1.87 28.39 16.71
CA GLY A 248 -2.90 29.42 16.59
C GLY A 248 -3.17 29.84 15.15
N LEU A 249 -3.30 28.89 14.24
CA LEU A 249 -3.84 29.17 12.91
C LEU A 249 -5.37 29.12 12.94
N ASP A 250 -5.99 30.10 12.28
CA ASP A 250 -7.40 30.00 11.92
C ASP A 250 -7.54 28.92 10.84
N GLU A 251 -8.35 27.90 11.11
CA GLU A 251 -8.50 26.70 10.28
C GLU A 251 -9.08 27.01 8.88
N SER A 252 -9.67 28.21 8.71
CA SER A 252 -10.13 28.77 7.43
C SER A 252 -9.01 29.06 6.41
N GLN A 253 -7.74 29.06 6.84
CA GLN A 253 -6.58 29.26 5.96
C GLN A 253 -6.10 27.97 5.27
N LEU A 254 -6.78 26.84 5.50
CA LEU A 254 -6.53 25.57 4.83
C LEU A 254 -7.30 25.51 3.51
N SER A 255 -6.66 25.88 2.40
CA SER A 255 -7.29 25.80 1.08
C SER A 255 -7.14 24.38 0.47
N PRO A 256 -8.23 23.77 -0.04
CA PRO A 256 -8.18 22.51 -0.78
C PRO A 256 -7.90 22.68 -2.28
N GLU A 257 -7.81 23.91 -2.80
CA GLU A 257 -7.60 24.18 -4.22
C GLU A 257 -6.16 23.86 -4.65
N ALA A 258 -6.02 23.02 -5.68
CA ALA A 258 -4.72 22.67 -6.23
C ALA A 258 -4.23 23.77 -7.18
N VAL A 259 -3.04 24.29 -6.92
CA VAL A 259 -2.38 25.24 -7.82
C VAL A 259 -1.26 24.54 -8.58
N ASN A 260 -1.40 24.44 -9.91
CA ASN A 260 -0.29 24.02 -10.76
C ASN A 260 0.47 25.25 -11.27
N LYS A 261 1.70 25.46 -10.77
CA LYS A 261 2.57 26.57 -11.20
C LYS A 261 3.76 26.14 -12.07
N ILE A 262 4.04 24.83 -12.18
CA ILE A 262 5.19 24.31 -12.95
C ILE A 262 4.79 23.97 -14.39
N GLY A 263 3.58 23.44 -14.59
CA GLY A 263 3.01 23.16 -15.91
C GLY A 263 2.39 21.75 -16.03
N PRO A 264 1.74 21.45 -17.18
CA PRO A 264 0.99 20.20 -17.37
C PRO A 264 1.86 18.92 -17.42
N TRP A 265 3.16 19.06 -17.70
CA TRP A 265 4.11 17.94 -17.75
C TRP A 265 4.58 17.51 -16.35
N ALA A 266 4.43 18.36 -15.33
CA ALA A 266 4.98 18.13 -14.00
C ALA A 266 4.45 16.86 -13.32
N PRO A 267 3.14 16.53 -13.38
CA PRO A 267 2.65 15.27 -12.81
C PRO A 267 3.24 14.03 -13.46
N TRP A 268 3.47 14.05 -14.78
CA TRP A 268 4.10 12.94 -15.51
C TRP A 268 5.56 12.74 -15.10
N LEU A 269 6.31 13.83 -14.91
CA LEU A 269 7.64 13.73 -14.30
C LEU A 269 7.54 13.21 -12.86
N GLY A 270 6.53 13.66 -12.12
CA GLY A 270 6.24 13.21 -10.76
C GLY A 270 6.10 11.70 -10.65
N VAL A 271 5.45 11.04 -11.61
CA VAL A 271 5.36 9.56 -11.68
C VAL A 271 6.74 8.90 -11.77
N VAL A 272 7.65 9.47 -12.56
CA VAL A 272 9.02 8.94 -12.71
C VAL A 272 9.84 9.16 -11.44
N VAL A 273 9.77 10.37 -10.87
CA VAL A 273 10.45 10.73 -9.61
C VAL A 273 9.93 9.86 -8.45
N TYR A 274 8.62 9.65 -8.39
CA TYR A 274 7.95 8.74 -7.46
C TYR A 274 8.53 7.33 -7.56
N ALA A 275 8.65 6.80 -8.78
CA ALA A 275 9.20 5.45 -9.00
C ALA A 275 10.65 5.34 -8.51
N VAL A 276 11.48 6.36 -8.78
CA VAL A 276 12.86 6.42 -8.25
C VAL A 276 12.85 6.47 -6.71
N GLY A 277 11.96 7.25 -6.11
CA GLY A 277 11.77 7.29 -4.66
C GLY A 277 11.44 5.91 -4.07
N VAL A 278 10.50 5.17 -4.67
CA VAL A 278 10.18 3.79 -4.28
C VAL A 278 11.40 2.88 -4.41
N MET A 279 12.19 2.99 -5.48
CA MET A 279 13.42 2.20 -5.66
C MET A 279 14.43 2.43 -4.54
N LEU A 280 14.56 3.65 -4.04
CA LEU A 280 15.50 4.03 -2.97
C LEU A 280 14.95 3.70 -1.57
N PHE A 281 13.66 3.96 -1.34
CA PHE A 281 13.00 3.76 -0.05
C PHE A 281 12.77 2.28 0.25
N MET A 282 12.21 1.54 -0.71
CA MET A 282 11.78 0.15 -0.49
C MET A 282 12.77 -0.90 -1.03
N ALA A 283 13.82 -0.46 -1.71
CA ALA A 283 14.89 -1.29 -2.25
C ALA A 283 14.46 -2.54 -3.08
N PRO A 284 13.41 -2.48 -3.92
CA PRO A 284 13.07 -3.60 -4.81
C PRO A 284 14.21 -3.89 -5.80
N PRO A 285 14.21 -5.08 -6.44
CA PRO A 285 15.20 -5.44 -7.46
C PRO A 285 15.29 -4.40 -8.57
N ARG A 286 16.49 -4.06 -9.04
CA ARG A 286 16.69 -3.02 -10.07
C ARG A 286 15.95 -3.29 -11.38
N SER A 287 15.71 -4.55 -11.70
CA SER A 287 14.88 -4.96 -12.85
C SER A 287 13.42 -4.50 -12.74
N PHE A 288 12.96 -4.09 -11.55
CA PHE A 288 11.60 -3.63 -11.28
C PHE A 288 11.32 -2.21 -11.78
N LEU A 289 12.33 -1.34 -11.86
CA LEU A 289 12.14 0.08 -12.21
C LEU A 289 11.31 0.32 -13.49
N PRO A 290 11.59 -0.33 -14.65
CA PRO A 290 10.79 -0.10 -15.85
C PRO A 290 9.33 -0.54 -15.69
N TRP A 291 9.10 -1.64 -14.97
CA TRP A 291 7.75 -2.13 -14.66
C TRP A 291 7.01 -1.17 -13.76
N LEU A 292 7.69 -0.63 -12.75
CA LEU A 292 7.15 0.34 -11.82
C LEU A 292 6.74 1.63 -12.54
N VAL A 293 7.61 2.20 -13.38
CA VAL A 293 7.27 3.40 -14.16
C VAL A 293 6.10 3.12 -15.10
N ALA A 294 6.09 1.98 -15.80
CA ALA A 294 5.01 1.62 -16.71
C ALA A 294 3.67 1.44 -15.98
N ILE A 295 3.63 0.68 -14.88
CA ILE A 295 2.39 0.41 -14.16
C ILE A 295 1.84 1.67 -13.50
N SER A 296 2.71 2.47 -12.88
CA SER A 296 2.35 3.74 -12.27
C SER A 296 1.89 4.76 -13.31
N GLY A 297 2.54 4.81 -14.47
CA GLY A 297 2.14 5.67 -15.59
C GLY A 297 0.78 5.32 -16.17
N ILE A 298 0.49 4.02 -16.38
CA ILE A 298 -0.82 3.56 -16.86
C ILE A 298 -1.92 3.87 -15.85
N ALA A 299 -1.67 3.59 -14.57
CA ALA A 299 -2.64 3.83 -13.50
C ALA A 299 -2.97 5.33 -13.38
N TYR A 300 -1.94 6.19 -13.38
CA TYR A 300 -2.11 7.63 -13.35
C TYR A 300 -2.83 8.16 -14.60
N ALA A 301 -2.45 7.71 -15.80
CA ALA A 301 -3.10 8.11 -17.05
C ALA A 301 -4.59 7.77 -17.05
N ALA A 302 -4.95 6.56 -16.59
CA ALA A 302 -6.33 6.13 -16.51
C ALA A 302 -7.13 6.92 -15.47
N GLN A 303 -6.53 7.25 -14.32
CA GLN A 303 -7.15 8.12 -13.32
C GLN A 303 -7.36 9.54 -13.88
N PHE A 304 -6.36 10.10 -14.56
CA PHE A 304 -6.44 11.43 -15.18
C PHE A 304 -7.55 11.49 -16.24
N VAL A 305 -7.63 10.51 -17.13
CA VAL A 305 -8.72 10.43 -18.13
C VAL A 305 -10.08 10.21 -17.44
N GLY A 306 -10.13 9.38 -16.40
CA GLY A 306 -11.34 9.16 -15.61
C GLY A 306 -11.87 10.43 -14.95
N ASP A 307 -10.97 11.27 -14.43
CA ASP A 307 -11.32 12.58 -13.85
C ASP A 307 -11.94 13.52 -14.90
N LEU A 308 -11.37 13.56 -16.10
CA LEU A 308 -11.86 14.39 -17.21
C LEU A 308 -13.23 13.96 -17.75
N VAL A 309 -13.52 12.65 -17.75
CA VAL A 309 -14.72 12.10 -18.43
C VAL A 309 -15.85 11.79 -17.46
N LEU A 310 -15.54 11.26 -16.28
CA LEU A 310 -16.51 10.73 -15.30
C LEU A 310 -16.54 11.53 -13.99
N GLY A 311 -15.63 12.49 -13.82
CA GLY A 311 -15.49 13.31 -12.62
C GLY A 311 -14.63 12.66 -11.52
N SER A 312 -14.32 13.47 -10.51
CA SER A 312 -13.35 13.15 -9.46
C SER A 312 -13.66 11.87 -8.67
N TYR A 313 -14.93 11.60 -8.38
CA TYR A 313 -15.35 10.41 -7.63
C TYR A 313 -15.12 9.09 -8.39
N ALA A 314 -15.22 9.11 -9.72
CA ALA A 314 -15.05 7.93 -10.57
C ALA A 314 -13.61 7.77 -11.10
N SER A 315 -12.78 8.81 -11.00
CA SER A 315 -11.36 8.78 -11.43
C SER A 315 -10.56 7.64 -10.78
N GLY A 316 -10.77 7.42 -9.48
CA GLY A 316 -10.12 6.34 -8.72
C GLY A 316 -10.50 4.94 -9.21
N PHE A 317 -11.76 4.73 -9.60
CA PHE A 317 -12.21 3.48 -10.21
C PHE A 317 -11.45 3.20 -11.51
N CYS A 318 -11.30 4.19 -12.38
CA CYS A 318 -10.55 4.05 -13.65
C CYS A 318 -9.08 3.71 -13.40
N GLY A 319 -8.42 4.41 -12.47
CA GLY A 319 -7.04 4.16 -12.08
C GLY A 319 -6.85 2.75 -11.50
N GLY A 320 -7.71 2.35 -10.57
CA GLY A 320 -7.69 1.02 -9.95
C GLY A 320 -7.96 -0.11 -10.96
N LEU A 321 -8.92 0.07 -11.86
CA LEU A 321 -9.22 -0.91 -12.91
C LEU A 321 -8.04 -1.09 -13.86
N ALA A 322 -7.47 0.01 -14.34
CA ALA A 322 -6.31 -0.03 -15.23
C ALA A 322 -5.09 -0.65 -14.54
N LEU A 323 -4.83 -0.28 -13.28
CA LEU A 323 -3.77 -0.85 -12.46
C LEU A 323 -3.91 -2.37 -12.34
N SER A 324 -5.08 -2.88 -11.96
CA SER A 324 -5.35 -4.32 -11.85
C SER A 324 -5.14 -5.05 -13.17
N VAL A 325 -5.75 -4.56 -14.26
CA VAL A 325 -5.68 -5.23 -15.57
C VAL A 325 -4.25 -5.20 -16.12
N ALA A 326 -3.57 -4.05 -16.04
CA ALA A 326 -2.21 -3.89 -16.50
C ALA A 326 -1.23 -4.77 -15.71
N ALA A 327 -1.34 -4.82 -14.37
CA ALA A 327 -0.48 -5.67 -13.54
C ALA A 327 -0.64 -7.16 -13.91
N LEU A 328 -1.88 -7.62 -14.14
CA LEU A 328 -2.15 -9.00 -14.54
C LEU A 328 -1.65 -9.31 -15.96
N LEU A 329 -1.77 -8.38 -16.90
CA LEU A 329 -1.21 -8.51 -18.26
C LEU A 329 0.32 -8.56 -18.23
N MET A 330 0.95 -7.59 -17.56
CA MET A 330 2.39 -7.48 -17.44
C MET A 330 3.01 -8.70 -16.76
N SER A 331 2.33 -9.26 -15.75
CA SER A 331 2.80 -10.46 -15.03
C SER A 331 2.95 -11.72 -15.90
N ARG A 332 2.46 -11.70 -17.14
CA ARG A 332 2.64 -12.79 -18.11
C ARG A 332 3.91 -12.65 -18.95
N LEU A 333 4.56 -11.50 -18.92
CA LEU A 333 5.72 -11.23 -19.76
C LEU A 333 6.96 -11.92 -19.17
N ARG A 334 7.88 -12.32 -20.04
CA ARG A 334 9.08 -13.03 -19.60
C ARG A 334 9.95 -12.08 -18.77
N GLY A 335 10.28 -12.51 -17.54
CA GLY A 335 11.06 -11.69 -16.60
C GLY A 335 10.26 -10.62 -15.85
N SER A 336 8.92 -10.63 -15.95
CA SER A 336 8.09 -9.70 -15.18
C SER A 336 8.03 -10.09 -13.70
N PRO A 337 7.97 -9.10 -12.79
CA PRO A 337 7.60 -9.32 -11.41
C PRO A 337 6.17 -9.88 -11.27
N PRO A 338 5.86 -10.52 -10.13
CA PRO A 338 4.50 -10.97 -9.82
C PRO A 338 3.50 -9.80 -9.72
N ALA A 339 2.25 -10.03 -10.10
CA ALA A 339 1.23 -8.96 -10.21
C ALA A 339 1.07 -8.14 -8.92
N ILE A 340 1.12 -8.80 -7.76
CA ILE A 340 0.92 -8.15 -6.46
C ILE A 340 2.03 -7.16 -6.09
N THR A 341 3.28 -7.41 -6.50
CA THR A 341 4.39 -6.47 -6.26
C THR A 341 4.28 -5.23 -7.14
N MET A 342 3.52 -5.31 -8.26
CA MET A 342 3.22 -4.16 -9.13
C MET A 342 2.00 -3.35 -8.65
N ILE A 343 0.98 -4.03 -8.09
CA ILE A 343 -0.26 -3.38 -7.65
C ILE A 343 0.01 -2.44 -6.48
N LEU A 344 0.82 -2.85 -5.48
CA LEU A 344 0.99 -2.08 -4.24
C LEU A 344 1.62 -0.69 -4.47
N PRO A 345 2.73 -0.54 -5.23
CA PRO A 345 3.28 0.78 -5.54
C PRO A 345 2.39 1.60 -6.49
N GLY A 346 1.70 0.97 -7.45
CA GLY A 346 0.75 1.68 -8.29
C GLY A 346 -0.40 2.26 -7.47
N PHE A 347 -0.86 1.50 -6.47
CA PHE A 347 -1.92 1.90 -5.57
C PHE A 347 -1.55 3.12 -4.72
N TRP A 348 -0.34 3.17 -4.13
CA TRP A 348 0.11 4.33 -3.35
C TRP A 348 0.16 5.61 -4.17
N LEU A 349 0.46 5.51 -5.47
CA LEU A 349 0.46 6.65 -6.39
C LEU A 349 -0.94 7.18 -6.70
N LEU A 350 -1.97 6.33 -6.71
CA LEU A 350 -3.36 6.77 -6.96
C LEU A 350 -3.91 7.66 -5.82
N VAL A 351 -3.17 7.71 -4.70
CA VAL A 351 -3.44 8.50 -3.49
C VAL A 351 -4.91 8.48 -3.02
N PRO A 352 -5.60 7.33 -2.93
CA PRO A 352 -6.97 7.31 -2.37
C PRO A 352 -7.00 7.71 -0.90
N GLY A 353 -5.89 7.52 -0.17
CA GLY A 353 -5.78 7.85 1.25
C GLY A 353 -5.78 9.35 1.55
N SER A 354 -5.37 10.20 0.60
CA SER A 354 -5.22 11.64 0.85
C SER A 354 -6.55 12.34 1.00
N MET A 355 -7.54 11.96 0.18
CA MET A 355 -8.90 12.46 0.30
C MET A 355 -9.47 12.14 1.69
N GLY A 356 -9.10 11.00 2.27
CA GLY A 356 -9.57 10.63 3.60
C GLY A 356 -8.92 11.34 4.77
N LEU A 357 -7.66 11.71 4.63
CA LEU A 357 -7.04 12.61 5.59
C LEU A 357 -7.72 13.99 5.53
N ILE A 358 -7.91 14.54 4.33
CA ILE A 358 -8.60 15.82 4.10
C ILE A 358 -9.99 15.79 4.72
N GLY A 359 -10.79 14.77 4.41
CA GLY A 359 -12.17 14.70 4.89
C GLY A 359 -12.29 14.53 6.41
N VAL A 360 -11.35 13.83 7.06
CA VAL A 360 -11.33 13.74 8.52
C VAL A 360 -10.87 15.06 9.15
N THR A 361 -9.85 15.72 8.61
CA THR A 361 -9.42 17.03 9.13
C THR A 361 -10.48 18.11 8.95
N GLU A 362 -11.25 18.07 7.87
CA GLU A 362 -12.37 18.99 7.62
C GLU A 362 -13.53 18.75 8.59
N VAL A 363 -13.92 17.48 8.83
CA VAL A 363 -15.00 17.13 9.77
C VAL A 363 -14.70 17.60 11.20
N PHE A 364 -13.44 17.53 11.61
CA PHE A 364 -13.02 18.00 12.93
C PHE A 364 -12.72 19.50 12.99
N GLY A 365 -12.71 20.21 11.85
CA GLY A 365 -12.33 21.63 11.76
C GLY A 365 -13.44 22.62 11.36
N ALA A 366 -14.37 22.29 10.44
CA ALA A 366 -15.52 23.16 10.10
C ALA A 366 -16.65 22.42 9.35
N ASP A 367 -17.91 22.67 9.74
CA ASP A 367 -19.18 22.32 9.06
C ASP A 367 -19.19 20.97 8.30
N GLY A 368 -18.95 19.89 9.04
CA GLY A 368 -18.59 18.56 8.55
C GLY A 368 -19.71 17.62 8.09
N ASP A 369 -20.68 18.04 7.28
CA ASP A 369 -21.73 17.13 6.79
C ASP A 369 -21.36 16.38 5.47
N ALA A 370 -20.36 16.83 4.71
CA ALA A 370 -20.08 16.31 3.36
C ALA A 370 -18.72 15.61 3.13
N ALA A 371 -17.72 15.81 4.01
CA ALA A 371 -16.33 15.44 3.70
C ALA A 371 -15.98 13.96 4.01
N LEU A 372 -16.55 13.39 5.08
CA LEU A 372 -16.44 11.96 5.42
C LEU A 372 -17.09 11.05 4.35
N PRO A 373 -18.30 11.35 3.86
CA PRO A 373 -18.90 10.59 2.76
C PRO A 373 -18.06 10.60 1.48
N ALA A 374 -17.56 11.78 1.05
CA ALA A 374 -16.75 11.92 -0.17
C ALA A 374 -15.46 11.08 -0.13
N THR A 375 -14.80 11.08 1.02
CA THR A 375 -13.64 10.23 1.33
C THR A 375 -13.93 8.75 1.14
N LEU A 376 -14.99 8.27 1.80
CA LEU A 376 -15.36 6.86 1.81
C LEU A 376 -15.74 6.42 0.40
N ILE A 377 -16.45 7.28 -0.35
CA ILE A 377 -16.81 7.04 -1.76
C ILE A 377 -15.55 6.86 -2.63
N SER A 378 -14.53 7.71 -2.49
CA SER A 378 -13.30 7.61 -3.28
C SER A 378 -12.52 6.33 -2.99
N MET A 379 -12.39 5.95 -1.72
CA MET A 379 -11.72 4.71 -1.31
C MET A 379 -12.47 3.47 -1.81
N ILE A 380 -13.80 3.47 -1.69
CA ILE A 380 -14.67 2.40 -2.21
C ILE A 380 -14.58 2.33 -3.74
N SER A 381 -14.52 3.47 -4.42
CA SER A 381 -14.37 3.59 -5.89
C SER A 381 -13.10 2.90 -6.39
N VAL A 382 -11.94 3.16 -5.77
CA VAL A 382 -10.68 2.48 -6.11
C VAL A 382 -10.76 0.97 -5.84
N ALA A 383 -11.31 0.57 -4.69
CA ALA A 383 -11.45 -0.84 -4.34
C ALA A 383 -12.35 -1.60 -5.34
N PHE A 384 -13.47 -1.00 -5.75
CA PHE A 384 -14.31 -1.55 -6.81
C PHE A 384 -13.63 -1.56 -8.17
N GLY A 385 -12.82 -0.55 -8.50
CA GLY A 385 -12.00 -0.54 -9.71
C GLY A 385 -11.05 -1.74 -9.78
N LEU A 386 -10.32 -1.98 -8.68
CA LEU A 386 -9.41 -3.13 -8.57
C LEU A 386 -10.15 -4.46 -8.70
N GLN A 387 -11.30 -4.61 -8.04
CA GLN A 387 -12.15 -5.80 -8.14
C GLN A 387 -12.72 -6.02 -9.54
N ALA A 388 -13.24 -4.96 -10.15
CA ALA A 388 -13.78 -5.01 -11.50
C ALA A 388 -12.69 -5.47 -12.48
N GLY A 389 -11.46 -4.95 -12.36
CA GLY A 389 -10.32 -5.41 -13.15
C GLY A 389 -10.02 -6.91 -12.98
N LEU A 390 -10.07 -7.42 -11.74
CA LEU A 390 -9.89 -8.85 -11.45
C LEU A 390 -11.01 -9.72 -12.03
N VAL A 391 -12.27 -9.28 -11.92
CA VAL A 391 -13.43 -10.00 -12.45
C VAL A 391 -13.41 -10.02 -13.98
N LEU A 392 -13.16 -8.86 -14.60
CA LEU A 392 -13.03 -8.72 -16.05
C LEU A 392 -11.97 -9.68 -16.59
N TRP A 393 -10.81 -9.72 -15.92
CA TRP A 393 -9.73 -10.64 -16.27
C TRP A 393 -10.16 -12.12 -16.20
N ARG A 394 -10.89 -12.50 -15.15
CA ARG A 394 -11.41 -13.87 -15.01
C ARG A 394 -12.46 -14.20 -16.08
N ALA A 395 -13.31 -13.25 -16.45
CA ALA A 395 -14.30 -13.41 -17.50
C ALA A 395 -13.63 -13.61 -18.87
N PHE A 396 -12.63 -12.80 -19.21
CA PHE A 396 -11.83 -12.98 -20.42
C PHE A 396 -11.11 -14.33 -20.47
N ARG A 397 -10.64 -14.86 -19.34
CA ARG A 397 -10.02 -16.19 -19.27
C ARG A 397 -11.00 -17.37 -19.36
N ARG A 398 -12.28 -17.15 -19.05
CA ARG A 398 -13.32 -18.20 -19.12
C ARG A 398 -13.94 -18.34 -20.50
N GLN A 399 -13.65 -17.44 -21.44
CA GLN A 399 -13.98 -17.68 -22.84
C GLN A 399 -12.96 -18.67 -23.41
N PRO A 400 -13.36 -19.92 -23.73
CA PRO A 400 -12.49 -20.78 -24.53
C PRO A 400 -12.28 -20.07 -25.86
N ALA A 401 -11.04 -20.09 -26.37
CA ALA A 401 -10.75 -19.72 -27.74
C ALA A 401 -11.76 -20.45 -28.65
N ARG A 402 -12.58 -19.69 -29.36
CA ARG A 402 -13.49 -20.22 -30.38
C ARG A 402 -12.70 -20.67 -31.59
#